data_AF-A0A368F7K3-F1
#
_entry.id   AF-A0A368F7K3-F1
#
_cell.length_a   1.000
_cell.length_b   1.000
_cell.length_c   1.000
_cell.angle_alpha   90.00
_cell.angle_beta   90.00
_cell.angle_gamma   90.00
#
_symmetry.space_group_name_H-M   'P 1'
#
loop_
_entity.id
_entity.type
_entity.pdbx_description
1 polymer ?
#
loop_
_entity_poly.entity_id
_entity_poly.type
_entity_poly.pdbx_seq_one_letter_code
_entity_poly.pdbx_strand_id
1 'polypeptide(L)'
;MTSFFDKNEGLIQEYGKLKTLEESEAFILEHPHLASEYTANYLTIDALNMAIDHKEEEMSNIARQCIVIQYLLELAKNMNAIPTNASIIKAFFKKFRAADPQYLKLYTDEVAAFEDRLRRRAKEKRDAALAEYEAEEKEKRIAAAPGGLDPQEVYESLPEEMRAAFDSQDVSKLQEVALSMDREVFSYHFQRCIDSGLWVPNASSDEAEQQEHAEEGATAEPQS
;
A
#
# COMPACT_ATOMS: atom_id res chain seq x y z
N MET A 1 -16.60 -18.01 14.86
CA MET A 1 -15.62 -17.50 13.88
C MET A 1 -14.30 -17.20 14.58
N THR A 2 -14.24 -16.28 15.56
CA THR A 2 -13.04 -16.02 16.40
C THR A 2 -12.46 -17.30 17.02
N SER A 3 -13.27 -18.10 17.71
CA SER A 3 -12.79 -19.35 18.35
C SER A 3 -12.18 -20.39 17.39
N PHE A 4 -12.51 -20.35 16.09
CA PHE A 4 -11.89 -21.25 15.12
C PHE A 4 -10.47 -20.81 14.80
N PHE A 5 -10.27 -19.52 14.53
CA PHE A 5 -8.96 -18.96 14.22
C PHE A 5 -8.02 -19.04 15.42
N ASP A 6 -8.50 -18.67 16.62
CA ASP A 6 -7.70 -18.70 17.86
C ASP A 6 -7.07 -20.08 18.14
N LYS A 7 -7.71 -21.16 17.67
CA LYS A 7 -7.26 -22.54 17.90
C LYS A 7 -6.49 -23.15 16.75
N ASN A 8 -6.67 -22.64 15.53
CA ASN A 8 -6.23 -23.32 14.32
C ASN A 8 -5.30 -22.47 13.44
N GLU A 9 -5.06 -21.21 13.78
CA GLU A 9 -4.20 -20.31 13.00
C GLU A 9 -2.85 -20.94 12.66
N GLY A 10 -2.13 -21.49 13.65
CA GLY A 10 -0.84 -22.14 13.41
C GLY A 10 -0.93 -23.32 12.42
N LEU A 11 -1.99 -24.14 12.52
CA LEU A 11 -2.20 -25.26 11.61
C LEU A 11 -2.54 -24.79 10.18
N ILE A 12 -3.31 -23.71 10.04
CA ILE A 12 -3.66 -23.15 8.73
C ILE A 12 -2.41 -22.57 8.06
N GLN A 13 -1.56 -21.88 8.81
CA GLN A 13 -0.29 -21.36 8.32
C GLN A 13 0.67 -22.48 7.91
N GLU A 14 0.72 -23.58 8.66
CA GLU A 14 1.51 -24.76 8.31
C GLU A 14 1.00 -25.40 7.00
N TYR A 15 -0.32 -25.61 6.90
CA TYR A 15 -0.94 -26.10 5.67
C TYR A 15 -0.63 -25.21 4.45
N GLY A 16 -0.70 -23.88 4.62
CA GLY A 16 -0.40 -22.91 3.57
C GLY A 16 1.04 -22.97 3.03
N LYS A 17 1.98 -23.57 3.78
CA LYS A 17 3.39 -23.74 3.40
C LYS A 17 3.68 -25.06 2.68
N LEU A 18 2.76 -26.02 2.74
CA LEU A 18 2.91 -27.30 2.04
C LEU A 18 2.99 -27.08 0.53
N LYS A 19 3.77 -27.89 -0.18
CA LYS A 19 4.01 -27.68 -1.62
C LYS A 19 3.40 -28.79 -2.48
N THR A 20 3.23 -29.98 -1.93
CA THR A 20 2.75 -31.16 -2.66
C THR A 20 1.33 -31.56 -2.27
N LEU A 21 0.60 -32.18 -3.20
CA LEU A 21 -0.75 -32.70 -2.92
C LEU A 21 -0.71 -33.86 -1.90
N GLU A 22 0.37 -34.62 -1.87
CA GLU A 22 0.60 -35.70 -0.92
C GLU A 22 0.70 -35.18 0.51
N GLU A 23 1.49 -34.11 0.73
CA GLU A 23 1.57 -33.41 2.01
C GLU A 23 0.21 -32.82 2.40
N SER A 24 -0.46 -32.13 1.45
CA SER A 24 -1.77 -31.54 1.70
C SER A 24 -2.83 -32.59 2.05
N GLU A 25 -2.84 -33.76 1.39
CA GLU A 25 -3.77 -34.86 1.73
C GLU A 25 -3.49 -35.39 3.14
N ALA A 26 -2.23 -35.68 3.46
CA ALA A 26 -1.86 -36.20 4.76
C ALA A 26 -2.25 -35.23 5.89
N PHE A 27 -1.96 -33.93 5.71
CA PHE A 27 -2.25 -32.91 6.70
C PHE A 27 -3.76 -32.70 6.91
N ILE A 28 -4.55 -32.66 5.84
CA ILE A 28 -6.01 -32.50 5.95
C ILE A 28 -6.68 -33.76 6.50
N LEU A 29 -6.11 -34.96 6.30
CA LEU A 29 -6.60 -36.17 6.96
C LEU A 29 -6.28 -36.20 8.46
N GLU A 30 -5.14 -35.63 8.88
CA GLU A 30 -4.79 -35.47 10.30
C GLU A 30 -5.61 -34.37 10.97
N HIS A 31 -5.95 -33.32 10.22
CA HIS A 31 -6.72 -32.17 10.69
C HIS A 31 -7.99 -31.91 9.83
N PRO A 32 -8.99 -32.82 9.83
CA PRO A 32 -10.13 -32.72 8.91
C PRO A 32 -10.99 -31.49 9.10
N HIS A 33 -11.00 -30.88 10.29
CA HIS A 33 -11.71 -29.63 10.57
C HIS A 33 -11.18 -28.44 9.78
N LEU A 34 -9.97 -28.52 9.22
CA LEU A 34 -9.42 -27.50 8.33
C LEU A 34 -10.04 -27.53 6.93
N ALA A 35 -10.75 -28.59 6.54
CA ALA A 35 -11.59 -28.61 5.34
C ALA A 35 -12.85 -27.75 5.55
N SER A 36 -12.67 -26.43 5.64
CA SER A 36 -13.71 -25.45 5.96
C SER A 36 -13.52 -24.13 5.21
N GLU A 37 -14.61 -23.39 5.04
CA GLU A 37 -14.58 -22.03 4.45
C GLU A 37 -13.71 -21.07 5.27
N TYR A 38 -13.62 -21.26 6.59
CA TYR A 38 -12.78 -20.43 7.45
C TYR A 38 -11.29 -20.54 7.07
N THR A 39 -10.82 -21.76 6.79
CA THR A 39 -9.46 -22.01 6.31
C THR A 39 -9.22 -21.32 4.97
N ALA A 40 -10.13 -21.48 4.00
CA ALA A 40 -10.00 -20.83 2.70
C ALA A 40 -9.97 -19.30 2.81
N ASN A 41 -10.80 -18.72 3.68
CA ASN A 41 -10.84 -17.29 3.94
C ASN A 41 -9.54 -16.79 4.59
N TYR A 42 -9.00 -17.54 5.56
CA TYR A 42 -7.71 -17.19 6.18
C TYR A 42 -6.59 -17.21 5.14
N LEU A 43 -6.46 -18.30 4.38
CA LEU A 43 -5.42 -18.43 3.34
C LEU A 43 -5.55 -17.34 2.26
N THR A 44 -6.77 -16.89 1.97
CA THR A 44 -6.99 -15.76 1.04
C THR A 44 -6.40 -14.45 1.59
N ILE A 45 -6.62 -14.17 2.88
CA ILE A 45 -6.07 -12.98 3.53
C ILE A 45 -4.55 -13.10 3.64
N ASP A 46 -4.04 -14.27 4.01
CA ASP A 46 -2.60 -14.51 4.17
C ASP A 46 -1.87 -14.39 2.82
N ALA A 47 -2.41 -14.97 1.75
CA ALA A 47 -1.90 -14.79 0.39
C ALA A 47 -1.93 -13.32 -0.05
N LEU A 48 -2.98 -12.55 0.32
CA LEU A 48 -3.04 -11.12 0.03
C LEU A 48 -1.96 -10.35 0.79
N ASN A 49 -1.68 -10.70 2.05
CA ASN A 49 -0.61 -10.07 2.83
C ASN A 49 0.77 -10.36 2.21
N MET A 50 1.03 -11.60 1.80
CA MET A 50 2.25 -11.94 1.07
C MET A 50 2.34 -11.17 -0.26
N ALA A 51 1.20 -11.03 -0.96
CA ALA A 51 1.11 -10.23 -2.17
C ALA A 51 1.44 -8.76 -1.93
N ILE A 52 1.06 -8.17 -0.78
CA ILE A 52 1.39 -6.78 -0.35
C ILE A 52 2.87 -6.65 0.02
N ASP A 53 3.44 -7.67 0.65
CA ASP A 53 4.86 -7.73 1.03
C ASP A 53 5.82 -8.02 -0.14
N HIS A 54 5.31 -8.17 -1.38
CA HIS A 54 6.09 -8.59 -2.56
C HIS A 54 6.71 -10.00 -2.44
N LYS A 55 6.13 -10.87 -1.62
CA LYS A 55 6.56 -12.27 -1.43
C LYS A 55 5.82 -13.18 -2.40
N GLU A 56 6.27 -13.17 -3.65
CA GLU A 56 5.55 -13.79 -4.77
C GLU A 56 5.51 -15.33 -4.69
N GLU A 57 6.60 -15.98 -4.28
CA GLU A 57 6.64 -17.45 -4.18
C GLU A 57 5.69 -17.94 -3.08
N GLU A 58 5.71 -17.29 -1.92
CA GLU A 58 4.85 -17.60 -0.78
C GLU A 58 3.38 -17.32 -1.11
N MET A 59 3.09 -16.18 -1.74
CA MET A 59 1.74 -15.84 -2.21
C MET A 59 1.20 -16.93 -3.15
N SER A 60 2.00 -17.32 -4.16
CA SER A 60 1.62 -18.36 -5.11
C SER A 60 1.41 -19.71 -4.43
N ASN A 61 2.24 -20.05 -3.43
CA ASN A 61 2.08 -21.28 -2.68
C ASN A 61 0.79 -21.32 -1.85
N ILE A 62 0.54 -20.27 -1.07
CA ILE A 62 -0.66 -20.16 -0.25
C ILE A 62 -1.91 -20.11 -1.15
N ALA A 63 -1.84 -19.43 -2.30
CA ALA A 63 -2.92 -19.39 -3.28
C ALA A 63 -3.27 -20.79 -3.79
N ARG A 64 -2.28 -21.61 -4.18
CA ARG A 64 -2.51 -23.02 -4.56
C ARG A 64 -3.21 -23.79 -3.44
N GLN A 65 -2.69 -23.71 -2.22
CA GLN A 65 -3.26 -24.42 -1.07
C GLN A 65 -4.70 -23.97 -0.76
N CYS A 66 -4.99 -22.68 -0.93
CA CYS A 66 -6.32 -22.11 -0.79
C CYS A 66 -7.30 -22.71 -1.82
N ILE A 67 -6.92 -22.76 -3.11
CA ILE A 67 -7.75 -23.33 -4.17
C ILE A 67 -7.98 -24.84 -3.96
N VAL A 68 -6.97 -25.58 -3.46
CA VAL A 68 -7.15 -27.00 -3.09
C VAL A 68 -8.26 -27.18 -2.05
N ILE A 69 -8.32 -26.35 -1.01
CA ILE A 69 -9.41 -26.40 -0.02
C ILE A 69 -10.75 -26.02 -0.67
N GLN A 70 -10.78 -24.97 -1.49
CA GLN A 70 -12.02 -24.55 -2.17
C GLN A 70 -12.58 -25.66 -3.05
N TYR A 71 -11.74 -26.36 -3.82
CA TYR A 71 -12.13 -27.49 -4.64
C TYR A 71 -12.62 -28.70 -3.83
N LEU A 72 -11.99 -28.98 -2.68
CA LEU A 72 -12.47 -30.00 -1.75
C LEU A 72 -13.87 -29.66 -1.22
N LEU A 73 -14.10 -28.41 -0.82
CA LEU A 73 -15.40 -27.93 -0.35
C LEU A 73 -16.46 -28.01 -1.45
N GLU A 74 -16.10 -27.62 -2.67
CA GLU A 74 -16.99 -27.67 -3.83
C GLU A 74 -17.36 -29.12 -4.19
N LEU A 75 -16.40 -30.04 -4.19
CA LEU A 75 -16.68 -31.46 -4.41
C LEU A 75 -17.64 -32.00 -3.33
N ALA A 76 -17.37 -31.69 -2.05
CA ALA A 76 -18.21 -32.13 -0.95
C ALA A 76 -19.65 -31.61 -1.11
N LYS A 77 -19.80 -30.33 -1.48
CA LYS A 77 -21.10 -29.71 -1.78
C LYS A 77 -21.80 -30.41 -2.94
N ASN A 78 -21.11 -30.66 -4.06
CA ASN A 78 -21.67 -31.34 -5.22
C ASN A 78 -22.11 -32.78 -4.93
N MET A 79 -21.49 -33.43 -3.95
CA MET A 79 -21.83 -34.77 -3.48
C MET A 79 -22.84 -34.79 -2.32
N ASN A 80 -23.34 -33.63 -1.87
CA ASN A 80 -24.12 -33.48 -0.64
C ASN A 80 -23.47 -34.17 0.56
N ALA A 81 -22.14 -34.07 0.67
CA ALA A 81 -21.33 -34.72 1.69
C ALA A 81 -20.66 -33.70 2.61
N ILE A 82 -20.20 -34.17 3.77
CA ILE A 82 -19.49 -33.34 4.75
C ILE A 82 -18.01 -33.29 4.34
N PRO A 83 -17.41 -32.10 4.10
CA PRO A 83 -16.04 -31.97 3.63
C PRO A 83 -14.99 -32.50 4.61
N THR A 84 -15.31 -32.50 5.91
CA THR A 84 -14.44 -33.02 6.98
C THR A 84 -14.46 -34.55 7.08
N ASN A 85 -15.26 -35.25 6.25
CA ASN A 85 -15.30 -36.71 6.24
C ASN A 85 -14.06 -37.27 5.51
N ALA A 86 -13.27 -38.09 6.20
CA ALA A 86 -12.05 -38.68 5.67
C ALA A 86 -12.24 -39.44 4.34
N SER A 87 -13.39 -40.09 4.13
CA SER A 87 -13.68 -40.78 2.87
C SER A 87 -13.87 -39.81 1.70
N ILE A 88 -14.43 -38.62 1.98
CA ILE A 88 -14.61 -37.55 0.97
C ILE A 88 -13.26 -36.90 0.65
N ILE A 89 -12.45 -36.62 1.68
CA ILE A 89 -11.08 -36.10 1.52
C ILE A 89 -10.25 -37.05 0.66
N LYS A 90 -10.21 -38.34 0.99
CA LYS A 90 -9.50 -39.36 0.18
C LYS A 90 -10.04 -39.46 -1.24
N ALA A 91 -11.36 -39.39 -1.41
CA ALA A 91 -11.97 -39.43 -2.73
C ALA A 91 -11.61 -38.19 -3.58
N PHE A 92 -11.54 -37.01 -2.96
CA PHE A 92 -11.09 -35.78 -3.60
C PHE A 92 -9.67 -35.92 -4.13
N PHE A 93 -8.70 -36.20 -3.25
CA PHE A 93 -7.29 -36.29 -3.66
C PHE A 93 -7.04 -37.44 -4.65
N LYS A 94 -7.73 -38.58 -4.49
CA LYS A 94 -7.68 -39.67 -5.48
C LYS A 94 -8.16 -39.21 -6.86
N LYS A 95 -9.28 -38.48 -6.94
CA LYS A 95 -9.80 -37.94 -8.21
C LYS A 95 -8.87 -36.87 -8.77
N PHE A 96 -8.33 -35.99 -7.92
CA PHE A 96 -7.44 -34.92 -8.33
C PHE A 96 -6.17 -35.47 -8.99
N ARG A 97 -5.54 -36.50 -8.42
CA ARG A 97 -4.36 -37.16 -9.02
C ARG A 97 -4.67 -37.89 -10.33
N ALA A 98 -5.86 -38.46 -10.43
CA ALA A 98 -6.31 -39.18 -11.61
C ALA A 98 -7.00 -38.26 -12.64
N ALA A 99 -6.97 -36.95 -12.42
CA ALA A 99 -7.65 -36.00 -13.27
C ALA A 99 -7.02 -35.93 -14.66
N ASP A 100 -7.86 -35.75 -15.68
CA ASP A 100 -7.38 -35.54 -17.03
C ASP A 100 -6.67 -34.17 -17.18
N PRO A 101 -5.88 -33.98 -18.24
CA PRO A 101 -5.17 -32.72 -18.48
C PRO A 101 -6.09 -31.49 -18.60
N GLN A 102 -7.35 -31.68 -19.01
CA GLN A 102 -8.30 -30.57 -19.16
C GLN A 102 -8.77 -30.08 -17.78
N TYR A 103 -9.06 -30.99 -16.85
CA TYR A 103 -9.36 -30.66 -15.46
C TYR A 103 -8.17 -29.99 -14.76
N LEU A 104 -6.95 -30.51 -14.94
CA LEU A 104 -5.76 -29.88 -14.39
C LEU A 104 -5.53 -28.48 -14.95
N LYS A 105 -5.83 -28.26 -16.23
CA LYS A 105 -5.78 -26.93 -16.85
C LYS A 105 -6.76 -25.96 -16.18
N LEU A 106 -8.00 -26.38 -15.94
CA LEU A 106 -9.00 -25.55 -15.24
C LEU A 106 -8.49 -25.14 -13.85
N TYR A 107 -7.96 -26.10 -13.09
CA TYR A 107 -7.35 -25.83 -11.80
C TYR A 107 -6.21 -24.80 -11.90
N THR A 108 -5.27 -24.98 -12.84
CA THR A 108 -4.15 -24.05 -13.00
C THR A 108 -4.60 -22.66 -13.46
N ASP A 109 -5.60 -22.58 -14.34
CA ASP A 109 -6.16 -21.31 -14.80
C ASP A 109 -6.86 -20.57 -13.64
N GLU A 110 -7.54 -21.31 -12.76
CA GLU A 110 -8.18 -20.74 -11.57
C GLU A 110 -7.18 -20.24 -10.53
N VAL A 111 -6.11 -21.00 -10.27
CA VAL A 111 -5.00 -20.54 -9.42
C VAL A 111 -4.42 -19.25 -9.98
N ALA A 112 -4.08 -19.22 -11.28
CA ALA A 112 -3.54 -18.03 -11.93
C ALA A 112 -4.48 -16.83 -11.84
N ALA A 113 -5.78 -17.04 -12.10
CA ALA A 113 -6.79 -16.00 -11.97
C ALA A 113 -6.95 -15.50 -10.52
N PHE A 114 -6.76 -16.37 -9.53
CA PHE A 114 -6.78 -15.99 -8.13
C PHE A 114 -5.55 -15.16 -7.74
N GLU A 115 -4.35 -15.60 -8.15
CA GLU A 115 -3.11 -14.84 -7.97
C GLU A 115 -3.20 -13.44 -8.60
N ASP A 116 -3.75 -13.32 -9.82
CA ASP A 116 -3.94 -12.02 -10.48
C ASP A 116 -4.87 -11.09 -9.71
N ARG A 117 -5.93 -11.63 -9.08
CA ARG A 117 -6.79 -10.84 -8.19
C ARG A 117 -6.04 -10.40 -6.94
N LEU A 118 -5.19 -11.24 -6.36
CA LEU A 118 -4.36 -10.91 -5.21
C LEU A 118 -3.37 -9.81 -5.55
N ARG A 119 -2.64 -9.93 -6.67
CA ARG A 119 -1.69 -8.91 -7.16
C ARG A 119 -2.36 -7.56 -7.36
N ARG A 120 -3.53 -7.54 -8.00
CA ARG A 120 -4.30 -6.30 -8.22
C ARG A 120 -4.72 -5.64 -6.92
N ARG A 121 -5.34 -6.40 -6.01
CA ARG A 121 -5.78 -5.89 -4.70
C ARG A 121 -4.60 -5.43 -3.83
N ALA A 122 -3.48 -6.13 -3.90
CA ALA A 122 -2.26 -5.74 -3.20
C ALA A 122 -1.74 -4.40 -3.72
N LYS A 123 -1.70 -4.21 -5.04
CA LYS A 123 -1.36 -2.92 -5.65
C LYS A 123 -2.31 -1.81 -5.21
N GLU A 124 -3.63 -2.02 -5.33
CA GLU A 124 -4.64 -1.04 -4.90
C GLU A 124 -4.45 -0.63 -3.43
N LYS A 125 -4.15 -1.58 -2.53
CA LYS A 125 -3.90 -1.29 -1.11
C LYS A 125 -2.62 -0.48 -0.88
N ARG A 126 -1.54 -0.77 -1.61
CA ARG A 126 -0.29 0.01 -1.52
C ARG A 126 -0.48 1.42 -2.04
N ASP A 127 -1.11 1.56 -3.21
CA ASP A 127 -1.37 2.85 -3.84
C ASP A 127 -2.26 3.72 -2.92
N ALA A 128 -3.27 3.11 -2.27
CA ALA A 128 -4.09 3.80 -1.28
C ALA A 128 -3.30 4.26 -0.05
N ALA A 129 -2.43 3.39 0.50
CA ALA A 129 -1.59 3.75 1.65
C ALA A 129 -0.59 4.87 1.31
N LEU A 130 -0.04 4.86 0.09
CA LEU A 130 0.85 5.94 -0.38
C LEU A 130 0.07 7.26 -0.54
N ALA A 131 -1.12 7.22 -1.14
CA ALA A 131 -1.95 8.40 -1.30
C ALA A 131 -2.40 9.01 0.05
N GLU A 132 -2.71 8.16 1.04
CA GLU A 132 -3.03 8.61 2.41
C GLU A 132 -1.82 9.30 3.05
N TYR A 133 -0.63 8.70 2.96
CA TYR A 133 0.61 9.30 3.44
C TYR A 133 0.93 10.66 2.76
N GLU A 134 0.78 10.73 1.43
CA GLU A 134 0.98 11.98 0.68
C GLU A 134 -0.04 13.06 1.08
N ALA A 135 -1.29 12.68 1.35
CA ALA A 135 -2.33 13.58 1.82
C ALA A 135 -2.03 14.13 3.23
N GLU A 136 -1.58 13.28 4.15
CA GLU A 136 -1.16 13.69 5.49
C GLU A 136 0.04 14.64 5.44
N GLU A 137 1.06 14.34 4.62
CA GLU A 137 2.22 15.22 4.44
C GLU A 137 1.82 16.55 3.78
N LYS A 138 0.90 16.52 2.81
CA LYS A 138 0.33 17.73 2.21
C LYS A 138 -0.39 18.59 3.25
N GLU A 139 -1.20 17.98 4.11
CA GLU A 139 -1.89 18.70 5.19
C GLU A 139 -0.89 19.36 6.15
N LYS A 140 0.20 18.67 6.51
CA LYS A 140 1.28 19.25 7.33
C LYS A 140 1.94 20.45 6.63
N ARG A 141 2.23 20.37 5.33
CA ARG A 141 2.79 21.49 4.56
C ARG A 141 1.86 22.69 4.54
N ILE A 142 0.57 22.46 4.29
CA ILE A 142 -0.47 23.50 4.31
C ILE A 142 -0.57 24.15 5.69
N ALA A 143 -0.58 23.35 6.76
CA ALA A 143 -0.67 23.84 8.14
C ALA A 143 0.56 24.67 8.55
N ALA A 144 1.74 24.38 7.98
CA ALA A 144 2.96 25.15 8.21
C ALA A 144 3.04 26.43 7.35
N ALA A 145 2.24 26.54 6.29
CA ALA A 145 2.24 27.70 5.41
C ALA A 145 1.49 28.89 6.04
N PRO A 146 1.99 30.13 5.92
CA PRO A 146 1.47 31.30 6.62
C PRO A 146 0.01 31.65 6.26
N GLY A 147 -0.42 31.35 5.03
CA GLY A 147 -1.78 31.58 4.52
C GLY A 147 -2.53 30.30 4.16
N GLY A 148 -2.06 29.12 4.60
CA GLY A 148 -2.77 27.86 4.40
C GLY A 148 -2.84 27.38 2.94
N LEU A 149 -1.85 27.76 2.12
CA LEU A 149 -1.69 27.24 0.75
C LEU A 149 -0.49 26.31 0.69
N ASP A 150 -0.60 25.17 0.00
CA ASP A 150 0.53 24.25 -0.19
C ASP A 150 1.59 24.92 -1.08
N PRO A 151 2.83 25.13 -0.61
CA PRO A 151 3.91 25.66 -1.44
C PRO A 151 4.12 24.85 -2.72
N GLN A 152 3.96 23.54 -2.68
CA GLN A 152 4.15 22.71 -3.87
C GLN A 152 3.07 22.98 -4.92
N GLU A 153 1.78 22.99 -4.55
CA GLU A 153 0.70 23.26 -5.49
C GLU A 153 0.74 24.69 -6.04
N VAL A 154 1.11 25.66 -5.20
CA VAL A 154 1.29 27.04 -5.67
C VAL A 154 2.36 27.08 -6.73
N TYR A 155 3.55 26.54 -6.46
CA TYR A 155 4.68 26.50 -7.39
C TYR A 155 4.32 25.80 -8.71
N GLU A 156 3.68 24.63 -8.66
CA GLU A 156 3.27 23.87 -9.85
C GLU A 156 2.25 24.63 -10.71
N SER A 157 1.42 25.48 -10.08
CA SER A 157 0.41 26.32 -10.75
C SER A 157 0.92 27.68 -11.24
N LEU A 158 2.20 28.02 -11.02
CA LEU A 158 2.75 29.32 -11.44
C LEU A 158 2.91 29.38 -12.97
N PRO A 159 2.71 30.56 -13.58
CA PRO A 159 3.11 30.80 -14.97
C PRO A 159 4.59 30.51 -15.17
N GLU A 160 4.98 30.02 -16.35
CA GLU A 160 6.36 29.61 -16.66
C GLU A 160 7.37 30.75 -16.42
N GLU A 161 7.04 31.98 -16.82
CA GLU A 161 7.88 33.16 -16.60
C GLU A 161 8.13 33.45 -15.10
N MET A 162 7.08 33.33 -14.28
CA MET A 162 7.17 33.57 -12.84
C MET A 162 7.92 32.41 -12.14
N ARG A 163 7.67 31.17 -12.56
CA ARG A 163 8.36 29.98 -12.05
C ARG A 163 9.86 30.04 -12.36
N ALA A 164 10.24 30.43 -13.58
CA ALA A 164 11.63 30.62 -13.97
C ALA A 164 12.32 31.72 -13.16
N ALA A 165 11.61 32.79 -12.81
CA ALA A 165 12.13 33.81 -11.90
C ALA A 165 12.43 33.23 -10.51
N PHE A 166 11.50 32.42 -9.95
CA PHE A 166 11.71 31.72 -8.67
C PHE A 166 12.86 30.72 -8.71
N ASP A 167 12.97 29.91 -9.76
CA ASP A 167 14.06 28.92 -9.93
C ASP A 167 15.44 29.59 -9.98
N SER A 168 15.49 30.79 -10.57
CA SER A 168 16.72 31.56 -10.65
C SER A 168 17.05 32.37 -9.38
N GLN A 169 16.15 32.38 -8.39
CA GLN A 169 16.25 33.17 -7.16
C GLN A 169 16.56 34.66 -7.41
N ASP A 170 16.17 35.17 -8.58
CA ASP A 170 16.54 36.49 -9.06
C ASP A 170 15.35 37.45 -8.93
N VAL A 171 15.44 38.34 -7.94
CA VAL A 171 14.40 39.35 -7.66
C VAL A 171 14.22 40.31 -8.84
N SER A 172 15.28 40.59 -9.61
CA SER A 172 15.20 41.47 -10.78
C SER A 172 14.35 40.85 -11.89
N LYS A 173 14.47 39.54 -12.12
CA LYS A 173 13.60 38.84 -13.08
C LYS A 173 12.14 38.84 -12.64
N LEU A 174 11.87 38.69 -11.35
CA LEU A 174 10.50 38.75 -10.84
C LEU A 174 9.88 40.15 -11.06
N GLN A 175 10.68 41.21 -10.95
CA GLN A 175 10.27 42.58 -11.30
C GLN A 175 10.00 42.76 -12.79
N GLU A 176 10.81 42.16 -13.67
CA GLU A 176 10.57 42.17 -15.11
C GLU A 176 9.25 41.49 -15.46
N VAL A 177 8.98 40.32 -14.87
CA VAL A 177 7.71 39.60 -15.01
C VAL A 177 6.53 40.45 -14.52
N ALA A 178 6.70 41.21 -13.43
CA ALA A 178 5.67 42.12 -12.93
C ALA A 178 5.33 43.27 -13.89
N LEU A 179 6.26 43.66 -14.77
CA LEU A 179 6.09 44.71 -15.76
C LEU A 179 5.56 44.19 -17.10
N SER A 180 5.88 42.94 -17.46
CA SER A 180 5.45 42.33 -18.73
C SER A 180 4.08 41.66 -18.64
N MET A 181 3.76 41.06 -17.49
CA MET A 181 2.53 40.29 -17.28
C MET A 181 1.36 41.20 -16.93
N ASP A 182 0.14 40.73 -17.22
CA ASP A 182 -1.07 41.38 -16.72
C ASP A 182 -1.04 41.53 -15.20
N ARG A 183 -1.38 42.74 -14.73
CA ARG A 183 -1.25 43.12 -13.34
C ARG A 183 -2.14 42.29 -12.40
N GLU A 184 -3.35 41.92 -12.85
CA GLU A 184 -4.28 41.13 -12.04
C GLU A 184 -3.78 39.69 -11.91
N VAL A 185 -3.28 39.13 -13.01
CA VAL A 185 -2.67 37.78 -13.04
C VAL A 185 -1.43 37.72 -12.15
N PHE A 186 -0.50 38.67 -12.29
CA PHE A 186 0.70 38.74 -11.46
C PHE A 186 0.36 38.84 -9.98
N SER A 187 -0.55 39.76 -9.60
CA SER A 187 -0.93 39.97 -8.20
C SER A 187 -1.57 38.73 -7.58
N TYR A 188 -2.42 38.03 -8.35
CA TYR A 188 -3.04 36.78 -7.91
C TYR A 188 -2.00 35.69 -7.59
N HIS A 189 -1.04 35.44 -8.49
CA HIS A 189 -0.02 34.43 -8.26
C HIS A 189 1.01 34.85 -7.20
N PHE A 190 1.40 36.13 -7.16
CA PHE A 190 2.35 36.64 -6.19
C PHE A 190 1.81 36.59 -4.76
N GLN A 191 0.53 36.93 -4.53
CA GLN A 191 -0.10 36.79 -3.23
C GLN A 191 -0.12 35.33 -2.76
N ARG A 192 -0.41 34.39 -3.66
CA ARG A 192 -0.37 32.95 -3.35
C ARG A 192 1.04 32.47 -2.99
N CYS A 193 2.09 33.05 -3.58
CA CYS A 193 3.48 32.75 -3.20
C CYS A 193 3.78 33.19 -1.77
N ILE A 194 3.24 34.33 -1.34
CA ILE A 194 3.35 34.81 0.05
C ILE A 194 2.56 33.89 0.98
N ASP A 195 1.30 33.62 0.65
CA ASP A 195 0.38 32.83 1.48
C ASP A 195 0.83 31.35 1.61
N SER A 196 1.59 30.84 0.63
CA SER A 196 2.20 29.51 0.71
C SER A 196 3.58 29.49 1.37
N GLY A 197 4.16 30.66 1.66
CA GLY A 197 5.52 30.77 2.18
C GLY A 197 6.63 30.52 1.16
N LEU A 198 6.31 30.38 -0.13
CA LEU A 198 7.28 30.33 -1.23
C LEU A 198 8.08 31.64 -1.35
N TRP A 199 7.47 32.75 -0.95
CA TRP A 199 8.08 34.06 -0.95
C TRP A 199 7.84 34.76 0.39
N VAL A 200 8.91 35.20 1.03
CA VAL A 200 8.84 36.00 2.26
C VAL A 200 9.13 37.46 1.91
N PRO A 201 8.13 38.36 1.95
CA PRO A 201 8.37 39.78 1.76
C PRO A 201 9.33 40.30 2.84
N ASN A 202 10.44 40.92 2.43
CA ASN A 202 11.51 41.44 3.29
C ASN A 202 12.38 40.39 4.01
N ALA A 203 12.84 39.34 3.33
CA ALA A 203 13.92 38.48 3.85
C ALA A 203 15.19 39.28 4.27
N SER A 204 15.39 40.48 3.73
CA SER A 204 16.48 41.39 4.09
C SER A 204 16.32 42.14 5.43
N SER A 205 15.21 42.00 6.18
CA SER A 205 15.07 42.57 7.53
C SER A 205 15.17 41.53 8.66
N ASP A 206 14.81 40.27 8.41
CA ASP A 206 14.74 39.25 9.47
C ASP A 206 16.00 38.37 9.56
N GLU A 207 16.82 38.31 8.50
CA GLU A 207 18.17 37.71 8.57
C GLU A 207 19.10 38.49 9.53
N ALA A 208 18.79 39.76 9.82
CA ALA A 208 19.53 40.57 10.79
C ALA A 208 19.16 40.22 12.25
N GLU A 209 17.91 39.86 12.55
CA GLU A 209 17.47 39.56 13.92
C GLU A 209 17.83 38.14 14.37
N GLN A 210 17.97 37.18 13.45
CA GLN A 210 18.43 35.82 13.79
C GLN A 210 19.96 35.71 13.94
N GLN A 211 20.75 36.65 13.39
CA GLN A 211 22.20 36.72 13.63
C GLN A 211 22.54 37.45 14.94
N GLU A 212 21.79 38.47 15.37
CA GLU A 212 22.02 39.14 16.66
C GLU A 212 21.73 38.23 17.87
N HIS A 213 20.70 37.37 17.78
CA HIS A 213 20.37 36.44 18.87
C HIS A 213 21.35 35.26 19.02
N ALA A 214 22.15 34.97 18.00
CA ALA A 214 23.20 33.94 18.06
C ALA A 214 24.55 34.47 18.57
N GLU A 215 24.83 35.77 18.41
CA GLU A 215 26.08 36.39 18.90
C GLU A 215 25.98 36.87 20.37
N GLU A 216 24.82 37.31 20.88
CA GLU A 216 24.69 37.65 22.32
C GLU A 216 24.65 36.43 23.26
N GLY A 217 24.31 35.24 22.74
CA GLY A 217 24.30 33.99 23.51
C GLY A 217 25.67 33.32 23.69
N ALA A 218 26.72 33.81 23.02
CA ALA A 218 28.06 33.21 23.03
C ALA A 218 29.07 33.93 23.95
N THR A 219 28.70 35.05 24.60
CA THR A 219 29.62 35.86 25.43
C THR A 219 29.38 35.83 26.94
N ALA A 220 28.50 34.97 27.46
CA ALA A 220 28.42 34.63 28.89
C ALA A 220 28.49 33.10 29.00
N GLU A 221 29.50 32.41 29.53
CA GLU A 221 30.53 32.64 30.55
C GLU A 221 31.60 31.54 30.33
N PRO A 222 32.87 31.68 30.76
CA PRO A 222 33.19 31.27 32.13
C PRO A 222 34.32 32.08 32.76
N GLN A 223 34.10 32.66 33.94
CA GLN A 223 35.21 32.93 34.86
C GLN A 223 34.88 32.61 36.32
N SER A 224 35.51 31.52 36.75
CA SER A 224 35.92 31.12 38.11
C SER A 224 34.94 30.29 38.94
#